data_AF-A0A9E3ZFM8-F1
#
_entry.id   AF-A0A9E3ZFM8-F1
#
_cell.length_a   1.000
_cell.length_b   1.000
_cell.length_c   1.000
_cell.angle_alpha   90.00
_cell.angle_beta   90.00
_cell.angle_gamma   90.00
#
_symmetry.space_group_name_H-M   'P 1'
#
loop_
_entity.id
_entity.type
_entity.pdbx_description
1 polymer ?
#
loop_
_entity_poly.entity_id
_entity_poly.type
_entity_poly.pdbx_seq_one_letter_code
_entity_poly.pdbx_strand_id
1 'polypeptide(L)'
;MQEAAADDEVVLGRKALNRIVGRFLALHDRRLARIRATLTHEQRSFFDLLPLLWHVNHPMLPGFVSTETPAGVVNFRPNREQVLLARRYVRGFKEEKRPHRDTPVVGLYLMGSMGSLGQTSGSDLDFWLCHDSAVDDEGRELLRRKAARLEERANEIGLHAHFFLMHAESFRDGVVEQLSKESSGHTQHTLLLEEFYRTGLMLAGSPLLWWAVPPEHEHEYTAYTRRLIQRRFVRADQWLDFGGLHALPADEFFGVAHWQLFKGIDAPYKSLLKLMLLEAYAAEYPKIDWLCLETKRAVYSGEDIAPDDLDPYLLILDRITRYLS
;
A
#
# COMPACT_ATOMS: atom_id res chain seq x y z
N MET A 1 -2.32 -38.97 -32.67
CA MET A 1 -1.29 -37.92 -32.82
C MET A 1 -2.05 -36.65 -33.17
N GLN A 2 -2.43 -35.91 -32.13
CA GLN A 2 -3.16 -34.66 -32.23
C GLN A 2 -2.30 -33.64 -31.49
N GLU A 3 -1.84 -32.63 -32.21
CA GLU A 3 -1.13 -31.47 -31.70
C GLU A 3 -1.93 -30.85 -30.55
N ALA A 4 -1.44 -31.04 -29.33
CA ALA A 4 -1.78 -30.15 -28.23
C ALA A 4 -0.97 -28.88 -28.48
N ALA A 5 -1.69 -27.84 -28.91
CA ALA A 5 -1.16 -26.53 -29.22
C ALA A 5 -0.22 -26.03 -28.11
N ALA A 6 0.94 -25.54 -28.55
CA ALA A 6 1.89 -24.79 -27.76
C ALA A 6 1.20 -23.54 -27.20
N ASP A 7 0.80 -23.61 -25.93
CA ASP A 7 0.44 -22.44 -25.12
C ASP A 7 1.65 -22.11 -24.24
N ASP A 8 2.79 -21.84 -24.91
CA ASP A 8 3.99 -21.25 -24.30
C ASP A 8 3.78 -19.74 -24.14
N GLU A 9 2.71 -19.38 -23.42
CA GLU A 9 2.59 -18.04 -22.84
C GLU A 9 3.71 -17.94 -21.79
N VAL A 10 4.67 -17.05 -22.00
CA VAL A 10 5.90 -16.94 -21.20
C VAL A 10 5.55 -16.51 -19.77
N VAL A 11 5.23 -17.47 -18.91
CA VAL A 11 5.03 -17.20 -17.49
C VAL A 11 6.37 -16.76 -16.89
N LEU A 12 6.38 -15.58 -16.28
CA LEU A 12 7.57 -15.06 -15.60
C LEU A 12 8.14 -16.08 -14.61
N GLY A 13 9.36 -16.54 -14.87
CA GLY A 13 10.07 -17.41 -13.93
C GLY A 13 10.34 -16.69 -12.60
N ARG A 14 10.43 -17.45 -11.50
CA ARG A 14 10.65 -16.92 -10.14
C ARG A 14 11.83 -15.94 -10.01
N LYS A 15 12.90 -16.15 -10.78
CA LYS A 15 14.06 -15.24 -10.82
C LYS A 15 13.71 -13.87 -11.43
N ALA A 16 12.91 -13.85 -12.48
CA ALA A 16 12.45 -12.61 -13.11
C ALA A 16 11.50 -11.86 -12.18
N LEU A 17 10.57 -12.58 -11.54
CA LEU A 17 9.66 -12.01 -10.55
C LEU A 17 10.41 -11.35 -9.37
N ASN A 18 11.38 -12.06 -8.79
CA ASN A 18 12.22 -11.50 -7.72
C ASN A 18 13.00 -10.24 -8.18
N ARG A 19 13.40 -10.17 -9.45
CA ARG A 19 14.07 -8.98 -10.00
C ARG A 19 13.11 -7.81 -10.13
N ILE A 20 11.89 -8.04 -10.62
CA ILE A 20 10.83 -7.02 -10.73
C ILE A 20 10.49 -6.47 -9.33
N VAL A 21 10.20 -7.35 -8.37
CA VAL A 21 9.96 -6.96 -6.98
C VAL A 21 11.17 -6.21 -6.40
N GLY A 22 12.39 -6.68 -6.65
CA GLY A 22 13.60 -6.01 -6.19
C GLY A 22 13.76 -4.59 -6.73
N ARG A 23 13.48 -4.36 -8.02
CA ARG A 23 13.49 -3.01 -8.62
C ARG A 23 12.45 -2.10 -7.98
N PHE A 24 11.25 -2.59 -7.78
CA PHE A 24 10.19 -1.84 -7.10
C PHE A 24 10.55 -1.49 -5.65
N LEU A 25 11.08 -2.44 -4.88
CA LEU A 25 11.55 -2.17 -3.52
C LEU A 25 12.70 -1.15 -3.49
N ALA A 26 13.56 -1.12 -4.50
CA ALA A 26 14.61 -0.10 -4.61
C ALA A 26 14.04 1.31 -4.84
N LEU A 27 12.95 1.45 -5.61
CA LEU A 27 12.22 2.72 -5.74
C LEU A 27 11.61 3.16 -4.40
N HIS A 28 11.07 2.20 -3.65
CA HIS A 28 10.53 2.45 -2.31
C HIS A 28 11.57 2.96 -1.33
N ASP A 29 12.75 2.35 -1.31
CA ASP A 29 13.83 2.74 -0.41
C ASP A 29 14.21 4.21 -0.58
N ARG A 30 14.18 4.72 -1.82
CA ARG A 30 14.44 6.14 -2.11
C ARG A 30 13.34 7.06 -1.55
N ARG A 31 12.07 6.72 -1.74
CA ARG A 31 10.94 7.48 -1.17
C ARG A 31 10.92 7.41 0.36
N LEU A 32 11.20 6.26 0.95
CA LEU A 32 11.34 6.10 2.40
C LEU A 32 12.51 6.92 2.95
N ALA A 33 13.63 7.02 2.23
CA ALA A 33 14.74 7.89 2.61
C ALA A 33 14.33 9.37 2.63
N ARG A 34 13.56 9.83 1.63
CA ARG A 34 13.00 11.19 1.60
C ARG A 34 12.07 11.44 2.78
N ILE A 35 11.13 10.54 3.04
CA ILE A 35 10.21 10.65 4.19
C ILE A 35 11.03 10.82 5.47
N ARG A 36 11.97 9.92 5.73
CA ARG A 36 12.85 9.97 6.91
C ARG A 36 13.67 11.26 7.02
N ALA A 37 14.05 11.88 5.90
CA ALA A 37 14.79 13.14 5.89
C ALA A 37 13.91 14.34 6.26
N THR A 38 12.60 14.25 6.05
CA THR A 38 11.63 15.31 6.41
C THR A 38 11.11 15.22 7.84
N LEU A 39 11.24 14.05 8.48
CA LEU A 39 10.77 13.83 9.84
C LEU A 39 11.78 14.33 10.88
N THR A 40 11.27 14.90 11.98
CA THR A 40 12.10 15.17 13.17
C THR A 40 12.67 13.87 13.75
N HIS A 41 13.67 13.98 14.63
CA HIS A 41 14.28 12.80 15.24
C HIS A 41 13.27 11.92 16.00
N GLU A 42 12.30 12.53 16.70
CA GLU A 42 11.27 11.80 17.44
C GLU A 42 10.22 11.16 16.51
N GLN A 43 9.76 11.89 15.50
CA GLN A 43 8.84 11.38 14.48
C GLN A 43 9.45 10.20 13.70
N ARG A 44 10.69 10.35 13.24
CA ARG A 44 11.42 9.27 12.54
C ARG A 44 11.59 8.05 13.44
N SER A 45 11.96 8.30 14.70
CA SER A 45 12.10 7.27 15.73
C SER A 45 10.82 6.47 15.96
N PHE A 46 9.66 7.10 15.88
CA PHE A 46 8.36 6.43 15.98
C PHE A 46 8.00 5.72 14.68
N PHE A 47 8.14 6.39 13.53
CA PHE A 47 7.90 5.84 12.20
C PHE A 47 8.68 4.54 11.95
N ASP A 48 9.99 4.54 12.21
CA ASP A 48 10.84 3.35 12.01
C ASP A 48 10.50 2.21 12.99
N LEU A 49 9.86 2.52 14.14
CA LEU A 49 9.42 1.56 15.15
C LEU A 49 8.06 0.92 14.82
N LEU A 50 7.21 1.58 14.01
CA LEU A 50 5.84 1.13 13.69
C LEU A 50 5.75 -0.34 13.27
N PRO A 51 6.57 -0.86 12.33
CA PRO A 51 6.54 -2.28 11.98
C PRO A 51 6.72 -3.22 13.18
N LEU A 52 7.60 -2.88 14.13
CA LEU A 52 7.81 -3.67 15.34
C LEU A 52 6.61 -3.55 16.30
N LEU A 53 5.95 -2.39 16.38
CA LEU A 53 4.76 -2.22 17.22
C LEU A 53 3.60 -3.08 16.72
N TRP A 54 3.46 -3.29 15.42
CA TRP A 54 2.49 -4.26 14.87
C TRP A 54 2.97 -5.71 14.99
N HIS A 55 4.27 -5.93 14.96
CA HIS A 55 4.85 -7.24 15.11
C HIS A 55 4.87 -7.75 16.55
N VAL A 56 4.87 -6.91 17.58
CA VAL A 56 4.96 -7.34 19.00
C VAL A 56 3.83 -6.74 19.83
N ASN A 57 3.27 -7.54 20.74
CA ASN A 57 2.31 -7.08 21.72
C ASN A 57 2.94 -7.11 23.11
N HIS A 58 3.38 -5.96 23.63
CA HIS A 58 4.07 -5.88 24.92
C HIS A 58 3.49 -4.72 25.77
N PRO A 59 3.17 -4.92 27.06
CA PRO A 59 2.49 -3.93 27.91
C PRO A 59 3.13 -2.54 27.99
N MET A 60 4.46 -2.49 27.87
CA MET A 60 5.23 -1.24 27.93
C MET A 60 5.47 -0.58 26.56
N LEU A 61 5.07 -1.21 25.44
CA LEU A 61 5.21 -0.60 24.12
C LEU A 61 3.97 0.24 23.78
N PRO A 62 4.14 1.33 23.00
CA PRO A 62 3.01 2.11 22.49
C PRO A 62 2.00 1.23 21.74
N GLY A 63 0.72 1.56 21.87
CA GLY A 63 -0.36 0.83 21.21
C GLY A 63 -0.81 -0.46 21.90
N PHE A 64 -0.19 -0.89 23.00
CA PHE A 64 -0.69 -2.05 23.76
C PHE A 64 -2.13 -1.81 24.21
N VAL A 65 -3.02 -2.79 24.05
CA VAL A 65 -4.43 -2.72 24.49
C VAL A 65 -4.70 -3.82 25.52
N SER A 66 -4.48 -5.08 25.15
CA SER A 66 -4.59 -6.26 26.02
C SER A 66 -3.61 -7.33 25.57
N THR A 67 -3.39 -8.39 26.37
CA THR A 67 -2.56 -9.54 25.97
C THR A 67 -3.13 -10.33 24.78
N GLU A 68 -4.44 -10.22 24.55
CA GLU A 68 -5.17 -10.88 23.46
C GLU A 68 -5.08 -10.12 22.14
N THR A 69 -4.57 -8.88 22.16
CA THR A 69 -4.45 -8.07 20.93
C THR A 69 -3.58 -8.79 19.89
N PRO A 70 -4.10 -9.04 18.67
CA PRO A 70 -3.34 -9.73 17.63
C PRO A 70 -2.03 -9.01 17.31
N ALA A 71 -0.94 -9.76 17.20
CA ALA A 71 0.36 -9.20 16.82
C ALA A 71 1.29 -10.23 16.19
N GLY A 72 1.92 -9.81 15.11
CA GLY A 72 2.80 -10.64 14.29
C GLY A 72 2.62 -10.24 12.84
N VAL A 73 3.68 -9.70 12.26
CA VAL A 73 3.70 -9.29 10.85
C VAL A 73 4.39 -10.37 10.02
N VAL A 74 3.73 -10.82 8.94
CA VAL A 74 4.27 -11.79 7.97
C VAL A 74 5.61 -11.30 7.42
N ASN A 75 6.58 -12.21 7.26
CA ASN A 75 7.90 -11.93 6.68
C ASN A 75 8.71 -10.80 7.35
N PHE A 76 8.28 -10.27 8.50
CA PHE A 76 8.98 -9.21 9.20
C PHE A 76 9.95 -9.78 10.24
N ARG A 77 11.16 -9.21 10.25
CA ARG A 77 12.13 -9.42 11.33
C ARG A 77 12.69 -8.06 11.74
N PRO A 78 12.67 -7.74 13.03
CA PRO A 78 13.15 -6.44 13.46
C PRO A 78 14.66 -6.33 13.26
N ASN A 79 15.08 -5.20 12.70
CA ASN A 79 16.50 -4.90 12.55
C ASN A 79 17.10 -4.37 13.87
N ARG A 80 18.42 -4.18 13.90
CA ARG A 80 19.13 -3.70 15.09
C ARG A 80 18.61 -2.34 15.58
N GLU A 81 18.31 -1.42 14.67
CA GLU A 81 17.81 -0.08 15.02
C GLU A 81 16.44 -0.17 15.70
N GLN A 82 15.51 -0.96 15.15
CA GLN A 82 14.19 -1.17 15.73
C GLN A 82 14.24 -1.78 17.14
N VAL A 83 15.15 -2.73 17.36
CA VAL A 83 15.40 -3.28 18.70
C VAL A 83 15.93 -2.20 19.66
N LEU A 84 16.82 -1.31 19.20
CA LEU A 84 17.33 -0.20 20.02
C LEU A 84 16.23 0.83 20.32
N LEU A 85 15.38 1.15 19.34
CA LEU A 85 14.23 2.04 19.52
C LEU A 85 13.24 1.48 20.54
N ALA A 86 12.96 0.16 20.49
CA ALA A 86 12.12 -0.54 21.47
C ALA A 86 12.71 -0.53 22.88
N ARG A 87 14.04 -0.58 23.02
CA ARG A 87 14.72 -0.53 24.33
C ARG A 87 14.57 0.79 25.08
N ARG A 88 14.16 1.87 24.39
CA ARG A 88 13.80 3.13 25.05
C ARG A 88 12.53 3.02 25.88
N TYR A 89 11.65 2.07 25.53
CA TYR A 89 10.42 1.78 26.26
C TYR A 89 10.59 0.61 27.22
N VAL A 90 11.27 -0.45 26.77
CA VAL A 90 11.40 -1.71 27.52
C VAL A 90 12.87 -2.02 27.76
N ARG A 91 13.33 -1.84 29.00
CA ARG A 91 14.73 -2.11 29.36
C ARG A 91 15.06 -3.58 29.07
N GLY A 92 16.08 -3.80 28.24
CA GLY A 92 16.51 -5.16 27.89
C GLY A 92 15.63 -5.86 26.87
N PHE A 93 14.79 -5.15 26.11
CA PHE A 93 13.99 -5.72 25.04
C PHE A 93 14.80 -6.67 24.14
N LYS A 94 14.24 -7.86 23.95
CA LYS A 94 14.70 -8.90 23.03
C LYS A 94 13.49 -9.43 22.30
N GLU A 95 13.60 -9.55 20.98
CA GLU A 95 12.61 -10.26 20.20
C GLU A 95 12.76 -11.76 20.46
N GLU A 96 11.68 -12.41 20.89
CA GLU A 96 11.63 -13.85 21.04
C GLU A 96 11.47 -14.50 19.67
N LYS A 97 12.43 -15.35 19.29
CA LYS A 97 12.31 -16.18 18.09
C LYS A 97 11.33 -17.32 18.38
N ARG A 98 10.08 -17.14 17.98
CA ARG A 98 9.05 -18.18 18.07
C ARG A 98 8.93 -18.93 16.74
N PRO A 99 9.39 -20.20 16.64
CA PRO A 99 9.04 -21.04 15.50
C PRO A 99 7.52 -21.27 15.58
N HIS A 100 6.76 -20.97 14.53
CA HIS A 100 5.28 -21.04 14.50
C HIS A 100 4.55 -19.92 15.25
N ARG A 101 5.04 -18.69 15.10
CA ARG A 101 4.28 -17.52 15.52
C ARG A 101 3.12 -17.27 14.55
N ASP A 102 1.92 -17.08 15.07
CA ASP A 102 0.80 -16.54 14.29
C ASP A 102 1.14 -15.13 13.80
N THR A 103 0.85 -14.88 12.52
CA THR A 103 1.12 -13.60 11.85
C THR A 103 -0.18 -12.99 11.36
N PRO A 104 -1.03 -12.47 12.26
CA PRO A 104 -2.34 -11.93 11.92
C PRO A 104 -2.26 -10.66 11.06
N VAL A 105 -1.10 -10.01 10.97
CA VAL A 105 -0.86 -8.84 10.10
C VAL A 105 -0.09 -9.30 8.87
N VAL A 106 -0.73 -9.19 7.70
CA VAL A 106 -0.16 -9.59 6.41
C VAL A 106 0.73 -8.50 5.83
N GLY A 107 0.45 -7.23 6.14
CA GLY A 107 1.33 -6.14 5.77
C GLY A 107 0.95 -4.78 6.35
N LEU A 108 1.93 -3.89 6.32
CA LEU A 108 1.81 -2.49 6.68
C LEU A 108 2.34 -1.66 5.51
N TYR A 109 1.46 -0.85 4.94
CA TYR A 109 1.78 -0.01 3.80
C TYR A 109 1.47 1.44 4.13
N LEU A 110 2.29 2.34 3.62
CA LEU A 110 2.02 3.77 3.64
C LEU A 110 1.54 4.20 2.25
N MET A 111 0.44 4.92 2.16
CA MET A 111 -0.09 5.47 0.90
C MET A 111 -0.05 7.01 0.93
N GLY A 112 -0.15 7.63 -0.25
CA GLY A 112 -0.40 9.06 -0.39
C GLY A 112 0.82 9.87 -0.80
N SER A 113 0.80 11.17 -0.50
CA SER A 113 1.78 12.14 -1.00
C SER A 113 3.12 12.17 -0.24
N MET A 114 3.30 11.35 0.79
CA MET A 114 4.53 11.39 1.58
C MET A 114 5.72 10.81 0.79
N GLY A 115 6.84 11.52 0.82
CA GLY A 115 8.03 11.18 0.05
C GLY A 115 7.94 11.43 -1.46
N SER A 116 6.90 12.14 -1.92
CA SER A 116 6.77 12.58 -3.31
C SER A 116 6.87 14.10 -3.44
N LEU A 117 6.91 14.63 -4.67
CA LEU A 117 6.88 16.07 -4.94
C LEU A 117 5.59 16.75 -4.43
N GLY A 118 4.52 15.97 -4.21
CA GLY A 118 3.27 16.45 -3.63
C GLY A 118 3.29 16.59 -2.11
N GLN A 119 4.40 16.30 -1.43
CA GLN A 119 4.47 16.40 0.02
C GLN A 119 4.34 17.86 0.49
N THR A 120 3.47 18.09 1.48
CA THR A 120 3.31 19.37 2.19
C THR A 120 3.49 19.16 3.69
N SER A 121 3.76 20.24 4.44
CA SER A 121 3.97 20.17 5.90
C SER A 121 2.77 19.65 6.70
N GLY A 122 1.56 19.72 6.14
CA GLY A 122 0.34 19.16 6.72
C GLY A 122 -0.13 17.88 6.02
N SER A 123 0.78 17.07 5.45
CA SER A 123 0.39 15.79 4.85
C SER A 123 0.29 14.72 5.93
N ASP A 124 -0.88 14.08 6.03
CA ASP A 124 -1.08 12.93 6.90
C ASP A 124 -0.35 11.69 6.35
N LEU A 125 0.00 10.79 7.26
CA LEU A 125 0.51 9.46 6.94
C LEU A 125 -0.63 8.44 7.00
N ASP A 126 -1.11 8.04 5.82
CA ASP A 126 -2.18 7.06 5.69
C ASP A 126 -1.61 5.64 5.59
N PHE A 127 -1.78 4.86 6.64
CA PHE A 127 -1.31 3.48 6.72
C PHE A 127 -2.43 2.48 6.43
N TRP A 128 -2.18 1.57 5.51
CA TRP A 128 -3.00 0.37 5.32
C TRP A 128 -2.44 -0.77 6.16
N LEU A 129 -3.15 -1.13 7.23
CA LEU A 129 -2.86 -2.28 8.07
C LEU A 129 -3.65 -3.48 7.55
N CYS A 130 -2.97 -4.33 6.79
CA CYS A 130 -3.58 -5.49 6.16
C CYS A 130 -3.56 -6.67 7.12
N HIS A 131 -4.73 -7.23 7.43
CA HIS A 131 -4.83 -8.38 8.33
C HIS A 131 -5.22 -9.67 7.58
N ASP A 132 -4.93 -10.80 8.21
CA ASP A 132 -5.27 -12.13 7.70
C ASP A 132 -6.78 -12.41 7.89
N SER A 133 -7.34 -13.28 7.06
CA SER A 133 -8.76 -13.65 7.14
C SER A 133 -9.10 -14.48 8.39
N ALA A 134 -8.09 -15.08 9.05
CA ALA A 134 -8.27 -15.77 10.32
C ALA A 134 -8.49 -14.82 11.51
N VAL A 135 -8.33 -13.50 11.35
CA VAL A 135 -8.61 -12.53 12.42
C VAL A 135 -10.12 -12.31 12.53
N ASP A 136 -10.69 -12.73 13.65
CA ASP A 136 -12.12 -12.60 13.96
C ASP A 136 -12.53 -11.14 14.26
N ASP A 137 -13.83 -10.92 14.55
CA ASP A 137 -14.36 -9.58 14.86
C ASP A 137 -13.71 -8.96 16.11
N GLU A 138 -13.48 -9.76 17.14
CA GLU A 138 -12.86 -9.29 18.39
C GLU A 138 -11.40 -8.89 18.16
N GLY A 139 -10.64 -9.71 17.43
CA GLY A 139 -9.28 -9.41 17.02
C GLY A 139 -9.19 -8.15 16.19
N ARG A 140 -10.12 -7.95 15.24
CA ARG A 140 -10.21 -6.71 14.44
C ARG A 140 -10.49 -5.50 15.32
N GLU A 141 -11.37 -5.60 16.30
CA GLU A 141 -11.64 -4.50 17.24
C GLU A 141 -10.42 -4.16 18.10
N LEU A 142 -9.69 -5.15 18.60
CA LEU A 142 -8.44 -4.94 19.32
C LEU A 142 -7.37 -4.27 18.45
N LEU A 143 -7.27 -4.64 17.16
CA LEU A 143 -6.40 -3.96 16.20
C LEU A 143 -6.82 -2.50 15.96
N ARG A 144 -8.11 -2.19 15.84
CA ARG A 144 -8.61 -0.80 15.73
C ARG A 144 -8.28 0.02 16.97
N ARG A 145 -8.46 -0.54 18.17
CA ARG A 145 -8.09 0.14 19.43
C ARG A 145 -6.59 0.37 19.53
N LYS A 146 -5.78 -0.57 19.06
CA LYS A 146 -4.32 -0.42 18.98
C LYS A 146 -3.92 0.66 17.99
N ALA A 147 -4.55 0.70 16.81
CA ALA A 147 -4.38 1.77 15.83
C ALA A 147 -4.66 3.13 16.47
N ALA A 148 -5.82 3.33 17.10
CA ALA A 148 -6.17 4.59 17.76
C ALA A 148 -5.11 5.05 18.79
N ARG A 149 -4.59 4.13 19.63
CA ARG A 149 -3.51 4.44 20.59
C ARG A 149 -2.19 4.85 19.91
N LEU A 150 -1.91 4.29 18.73
CA LEU A 150 -0.73 4.65 17.95
C LEU A 150 -0.91 6.00 17.24
N GLU A 151 -2.12 6.32 16.79
CA GLU A 151 -2.47 7.64 16.24
C GLU A 151 -2.37 8.73 17.32
N GLU A 152 -2.89 8.47 18.52
CA GLU A 152 -2.73 9.34 19.69
C GLU A 152 -1.25 9.60 19.98
N ARG A 153 -0.44 8.54 20.05
CA ARG A 153 1.02 8.67 20.26
C ARG A 153 1.71 9.42 19.12
N ALA A 154 1.27 9.25 17.88
CA ALA A 154 1.79 10.00 16.74
C ALA A 154 1.47 11.49 16.88
N ASN A 155 0.24 11.84 17.25
CA ASN A 155 -0.18 13.22 17.45
C ASN A 155 0.59 13.91 18.59
N GLU A 156 0.91 13.21 19.68
CA GLU A 156 1.74 13.74 20.78
C GLU A 156 3.12 14.25 20.31
N ILE A 157 3.66 13.65 19.24
CA ILE A 157 4.97 14.00 18.68
C ILE A 157 4.83 14.85 17.39
N GLY A 158 3.64 15.40 17.15
CA GLY A 158 3.32 16.22 15.99
C GLY A 158 3.35 15.45 14.67
N LEU A 159 3.10 14.14 14.69
CA LEU A 159 2.99 13.30 13.51
C LEU A 159 1.52 12.95 13.27
N HIS A 160 0.92 13.47 12.21
CA HIS A 160 -0.43 13.08 11.82
C HIS A 160 -0.38 11.75 11.07
N ALA A 161 -0.89 10.70 11.70
CA ALA A 161 -0.92 9.35 11.17
C ALA A 161 -2.31 8.74 11.35
N HIS A 162 -2.75 7.99 10.35
CA HIS A 162 -4.03 7.27 10.36
C HIS A 162 -3.81 5.82 9.92
N PHE A 163 -4.44 4.87 10.61
CA PHE A 163 -4.37 3.45 10.27
C PHE A 163 -5.74 2.93 9.83
N PHE A 164 -5.80 2.49 8.59
CA PHE A 164 -6.97 1.85 8.00
C PHE A 164 -6.76 0.34 8.03
N LEU A 165 -7.66 -0.38 8.73
CA LEU A 165 -7.68 -1.84 8.67
C LEU A 165 -8.17 -2.28 7.29
N MET A 166 -7.37 -3.10 6.61
CA MET A 166 -7.66 -3.58 5.27
C MET A 166 -7.78 -5.11 5.27
N HIS A 167 -8.87 -5.62 4.71
CA HIS A 167 -9.02 -7.02 4.35
C HIS A 167 -8.92 -7.16 2.82
N ALA A 168 -7.85 -7.80 2.34
CA ALA A 168 -7.51 -7.80 0.91
C ALA A 168 -8.57 -8.46 0.02
N GLU A 169 -9.16 -9.57 0.49
CA GLU A 169 -10.20 -10.28 -0.28
C GLU A 169 -11.48 -9.44 -0.38
N SER A 170 -11.93 -8.87 0.74
CA SER A 170 -13.08 -7.96 0.74
C SER A 170 -12.85 -6.75 -0.14
N PHE A 171 -11.66 -6.13 -0.05
CA PHE A 171 -11.31 -5.00 -0.90
C PHE A 171 -11.38 -5.40 -2.37
N ARG A 172 -10.71 -6.49 -2.78
CA ARG A 172 -10.72 -7.00 -4.16
C ARG A 172 -12.11 -7.29 -4.71
N ASP A 173 -13.03 -7.74 -3.86
CA ASP A 173 -14.43 -8.02 -4.23
C ASP A 173 -15.30 -6.75 -4.27
N GLY A 174 -14.71 -5.56 -4.12
CA GLY A 174 -15.39 -4.27 -4.16
C GLY A 174 -16.09 -3.89 -2.84
N VAL A 175 -15.89 -4.66 -1.77
CA VAL A 175 -16.42 -4.35 -0.44
C VAL A 175 -15.48 -3.34 0.21
N VAL A 176 -15.72 -2.06 -0.06
CA VAL A 176 -15.06 -0.97 0.67
C VAL A 176 -15.77 -0.82 2.02
N GLU A 177 -15.19 -1.40 3.08
CA GLU A 177 -15.52 -1.02 4.45
C GLU A 177 -15.31 0.50 4.59
N GLN A 178 -16.21 1.19 5.30
CA GLN A 178 -16.16 2.65 5.44
C GLN A 178 -14.78 3.11 5.94
N LEU A 179 -13.96 3.63 5.03
CA LEU A 179 -12.59 4.06 5.32
C LEU A 179 -12.50 5.32 6.20
N SER A 180 -13.62 5.89 6.65
CA SER A 180 -13.72 6.82 7.78
C SER A 180 -15.20 7.18 8.01
N LYS A 181 -15.52 7.82 9.14
CA LYS A 181 -16.84 8.43 9.40
C LYS A 181 -17.20 9.57 8.43
N GLU A 182 -16.26 10.03 7.61
CA GLU A 182 -16.40 11.22 6.76
C GLU A 182 -16.36 10.91 5.26
N SER A 183 -15.91 9.71 4.84
CA SER A 183 -15.96 9.30 3.44
C SER A 183 -17.40 9.02 3.01
N SER A 184 -17.95 9.93 2.21
CA SER A 184 -19.20 9.73 1.49
C SER A 184 -19.06 8.59 0.45
N GLY A 185 -19.40 7.37 0.87
CA GLY A 185 -19.85 6.30 -0.03
C GLY A 185 -18.84 5.24 -0.43
N HIS A 186 -19.36 4.05 -0.71
CA HIS A 186 -18.70 2.85 -1.25
C HIS A 186 -18.12 3.02 -2.68
N THR A 187 -17.95 4.26 -3.15
CA THR A 187 -17.84 4.65 -4.58
C THR A 187 -16.45 5.13 -4.99
N GLN A 188 -15.38 4.56 -4.43
CA GLN A 188 -13.99 4.94 -4.79
C GLN A 188 -13.02 3.74 -4.88
N HIS A 189 -13.51 2.51 -5.01
CA HIS A 189 -12.68 1.31 -4.94
C HIS A 189 -11.50 1.32 -5.94
N THR A 190 -11.78 1.47 -7.24
CA THR A 190 -10.79 1.29 -8.30
C THR A 190 -9.82 2.46 -8.38
N LEU A 191 -10.29 3.70 -8.18
CA LEU A 191 -9.45 4.89 -8.13
C LEU A 191 -8.58 4.92 -6.87
N LEU A 192 -9.08 4.42 -5.74
CA LEU A 192 -8.27 4.22 -4.54
C LEU A 192 -7.20 3.15 -4.75
N LEU A 193 -7.55 2.04 -5.42
CA LEU A 193 -6.59 1.00 -5.77
C LEU A 193 -5.51 1.50 -6.75
N GLU A 194 -5.88 2.33 -7.72
CA GLU A 194 -4.94 3.02 -8.61
C GLU A 194 -3.97 3.89 -7.81
N GLU A 195 -4.49 4.73 -6.90
CA GLU A 195 -3.67 5.59 -6.06
C GLU A 195 -2.74 4.75 -5.17
N PHE A 196 -3.24 3.62 -4.63
CA PHE A 196 -2.45 2.70 -3.84
C PHE A 196 -1.33 2.05 -4.66
N TYR A 197 -1.59 1.56 -5.88
CA TYR A 197 -0.54 0.98 -6.72
C TYR A 197 0.47 2.01 -7.24
N ARG A 198 0.04 3.25 -7.42
CA ARG A 198 0.92 4.35 -7.83
C ARG A 198 1.79 4.87 -6.68
N THR A 199 1.25 4.95 -5.46
CA THR A 199 1.89 5.68 -4.34
C THR A 199 2.29 4.81 -3.15
N GLY A 200 1.78 3.59 -3.04
CA GLY A 200 1.92 2.73 -1.87
C GLY A 200 3.36 2.30 -1.62
N LEU A 201 3.81 2.39 -0.37
CA LEU A 201 5.13 2.01 0.12
C LEU A 201 5.00 0.89 1.14
N MET A 202 5.63 -0.25 0.89
CA MET A 202 5.64 -1.38 1.83
C MET A 202 6.62 -1.11 2.97
N LEU A 203 6.14 -1.10 4.22
CA LEU A 203 6.98 -0.98 5.42
C LEU A 203 7.31 -2.32 6.06
N ALA A 204 6.37 -3.27 6.00
CA ALA A 204 6.55 -4.65 6.44
C ALA A 204 5.44 -5.53 5.84
N GLY A 205 5.67 -6.84 5.77
CA GLY A 205 4.67 -7.79 5.28
C GLY A 205 5.07 -8.53 4.01
N SER A 206 4.06 -9.15 3.42
CA SER A 206 4.12 -9.77 2.09
C SER A 206 4.06 -8.72 0.99
N PRO A 207 4.82 -8.85 -0.12
CA PRO A 207 4.70 -7.97 -1.28
C PRO A 207 3.34 -8.12 -2.00
N LEU A 208 2.98 -7.13 -2.81
CA LEU A 208 1.74 -7.13 -3.60
C LEU A 208 1.82 -8.10 -4.78
N LEU A 209 0.83 -8.98 -4.93
CA LEU A 209 0.73 -9.93 -6.05
C LEU A 209 0.65 -9.22 -7.39
N TRP A 210 0.20 -7.97 -7.40
CA TRP A 210 0.09 -7.14 -8.59
C TRP A 210 1.38 -7.04 -9.40
N TRP A 211 2.53 -7.04 -8.73
CA TRP A 211 3.86 -7.05 -9.36
C TRP A 211 4.25 -8.37 -10.03
N ALA A 212 3.43 -9.42 -9.89
CA ALA A 212 3.63 -10.69 -10.58
C ALA A 212 2.91 -10.78 -11.93
N VAL A 213 1.99 -9.85 -12.20
CA VAL A 213 1.23 -9.79 -13.45
C VAL A 213 1.92 -8.80 -14.39
N PRO A 214 2.42 -9.21 -15.57
CA PRO A 214 2.99 -8.26 -16.52
C PRO A 214 1.98 -7.20 -16.98
N PRO A 215 2.42 -5.97 -17.32
CA PRO A 215 1.54 -4.90 -17.80
C PRO A 215 0.61 -5.30 -18.94
N GLU A 216 1.10 -6.12 -19.88
CA GLU A 216 0.36 -6.65 -21.01
C GLU A 216 -0.79 -7.60 -20.62
N HIS A 217 -0.69 -8.24 -19.46
CA HIS A 217 -1.70 -9.17 -18.92
C HIS A 217 -2.62 -8.52 -17.86
N GLU A 218 -2.54 -7.19 -17.65
CA GLU A 218 -3.35 -6.51 -16.64
C GLU A 218 -4.85 -6.64 -16.91
N HIS A 219 -5.25 -6.61 -18.19
CA HIS A 219 -6.64 -6.75 -18.62
C HIS A 219 -7.26 -8.11 -18.24
N GLU A 220 -6.43 -9.13 -18.01
CA GLU A 220 -6.86 -10.47 -17.58
C GLU A 220 -6.31 -10.84 -16.19
N TYR A 221 -6.05 -9.84 -15.34
CA TYR A 221 -5.43 -9.97 -14.02
C TYR A 221 -5.87 -11.21 -13.24
N THR A 222 -7.19 -11.37 -13.05
CA THR A 222 -7.79 -12.45 -12.26
C THR A 222 -7.54 -13.83 -12.86
N ALA A 223 -7.55 -13.95 -14.18
CA ALA A 223 -7.23 -15.20 -14.86
C ALA A 223 -5.74 -15.50 -14.72
N TYR A 224 -4.88 -14.49 -14.95
CA TYR A 224 -3.43 -14.63 -14.89
C TYR A 224 -2.94 -15.03 -13.48
N THR A 225 -3.39 -14.35 -12.42
CA THR A 225 -3.01 -14.69 -11.04
C THR A 225 -3.47 -16.09 -10.64
N ARG A 226 -4.69 -16.50 -11.06
CA ARG A 226 -5.18 -17.86 -10.86
C ARG A 226 -4.26 -18.89 -11.52
N ARG A 227 -3.80 -18.64 -12.76
CA ARG A 227 -2.83 -19.50 -13.46
C ARG A 227 -1.51 -19.59 -12.67
N LEU A 228 -0.97 -18.46 -12.20
CA LEU A 228 0.27 -18.41 -11.41
C LEU A 228 0.19 -19.27 -10.13
N ILE A 229 -0.92 -19.16 -9.40
CA ILE A 229 -1.13 -19.87 -8.14
C ILE A 229 -1.33 -21.37 -8.39
N GLN A 230 -2.22 -21.74 -9.34
CA GLN A 230 -2.53 -23.14 -9.64
C GLN A 230 -1.30 -23.90 -10.17
N ARG A 231 -0.50 -23.27 -11.01
CA ARG A 231 0.76 -23.84 -11.53
C ARG A 231 1.93 -23.73 -10.55
N ARG A 232 1.71 -23.19 -9.34
CA ARG A 232 2.69 -23.04 -8.24
C ARG A 232 3.91 -22.17 -8.60
N PHE A 233 3.76 -21.22 -9.53
CA PHE A 233 4.80 -20.21 -9.81
C PHE A 233 4.93 -19.21 -8.65
N VAL A 234 3.79 -18.90 -8.02
CA VAL A 234 3.70 -18.12 -6.78
C VAL A 234 2.92 -18.92 -5.74
N ARG A 235 3.22 -18.71 -4.46
CA ARG A 235 2.42 -19.26 -3.37
C ARG A 235 1.52 -18.17 -2.82
N ALA A 236 0.21 -18.39 -2.79
CA ALA A 236 -0.76 -17.37 -2.39
C ALA A 236 -0.47 -16.79 -0.99
N ASP A 237 -0.02 -17.62 -0.04
CA ASP A 237 0.31 -17.23 1.33
C ASP A 237 1.53 -16.29 1.46
N GLN A 238 2.27 -16.04 0.38
CA GLN A 238 3.44 -15.15 0.36
C GLN A 238 3.17 -13.78 -0.26
N TRP A 239 1.94 -13.53 -0.72
CA TRP A 239 1.59 -12.31 -1.44
C TRP A 239 0.29 -11.72 -0.93
N LEU A 240 0.20 -10.40 -0.97
CA LEU A 240 -1.04 -9.67 -0.71
C LEU A 240 -1.71 -9.32 -2.03
N ASP A 241 -2.97 -9.67 -2.21
CA ASP A 241 -3.70 -9.47 -3.48
C ASP A 241 -4.93 -8.59 -3.31
N PHE A 242 -4.84 -7.34 -3.77
CA PHE A 242 -5.96 -6.39 -3.81
C PHE A 242 -6.74 -6.43 -5.15
N GLY A 243 -6.36 -7.29 -6.10
CA GLY A 243 -7.02 -7.36 -7.41
C GLY A 243 -6.34 -6.54 -8.51
N GLY A 244 -7.05 -6.37 -9.63
CA GLY A 244 -6.60 -5.57 -10.77
C GLY A 244 -7.61 -4.47 -11.10
N LEU A 245 -7.23 -3.53 -11.96
CA LEU A 245 -8.00 -2.31 -12.25
C LEU A 245 -9.07 -2.46 -13.37
N HIS A 246 -9.54 -3.69 -13.61
CA HIS A 246 -10.33 -4.02 -14.81
C HIS A 246 -11.82 -3.63 -14.75
N ALA A 247 -12.31 -3.18 -13.60
CA ALA A 247 -13.70 -2.75 -13.42
C ALA A 247 -13.75 -1.34 -12.81
N LEU A 248 -13.94 -0.32 -13.65
CA LEU A 248 -14.30 1.02 -13.19
C LEU A 248 -15.76 1.32 -13.56
N PRO A 249 -16.67 1.28 -12.58
CA PRO A 249 -18.01 1.83 -12.74
C PRO A 249 -17.93 3.34 -13.03
N ALA A 250 -18.66 3.84 -14.03
CA ALA A 250 -18.59 5.25 -14.41
C ALA A 250 -19.07 6.20 -13.28
N ASP A 251 -19.92 5.72 -12.38
CA ASP A 251 -20.37 6.41 -11.17
C ASP A 251 -19.25 6.68 -10.16
N GLU A 252 -18.16 5.91 -10.21
CA GLU A 252 -17.00 6.10 -9.34
C GLU A 252 -16.32 7.47 -9.60
N PHE A 253 -16.29 7.92 -10.86
CA PHE A 253 -15.79 9.26 -11.21
C PHE A 253 -16.55 10.37 -10.48
N PHE A 254 -17.88 10.28 -10.43
CA PHE A 254 -18.69 11.28 -9.75
C PHE A 254 -18.47 11.27 -8.24
N GLY A 255 -18.38 10.07 -7.64
CA GLY A 255 -18.10 9.89 -6.22
C GLY A 255 -16.76 10.49 -5.80
N VAL A 256 -15.70 10.23 -6.58
CA VAL A 256 -14.36 10.78 -6.32
C VAL A 256 -14.32 12.29 -6.59
N ALA A 257 -14.91 12.77 -7.68
CA ALA A 257 -14.94 14.21 -7.99
C ALA A 257 -15.60 15.02 -6.88
N HIS A 258 -16.77 14.56 -6.41
CA HIS A 258 -17.50 15.20 -5.33
C HIS A 258 -16.68 15.29 -4.04
N TRP A 259 -15.99 14.19 -3.69
CA TRP A 259 -15.10 14.17 -2.53
C TRP A 259 -13.91 15.13 -2.65
N GLN A 260 -13.28 15.18 -3.83
CA GLN A 260 -12.16 16.11 -4.06
C GLN A 260 -12.62 17.57 -4.01
N LEU A 261 -13.84 17.89 -4.44
CA LEU A 261 -14.40 19.24 -4.29
C LEU A 261 -14.56 19.63 -2.82
N PHE A 262 -15.04 18.73 -1.96
CA PHE A 262 -15.12 18.97 -0.52
C PHE A 262 -13.74 19.15 0.12
N LYS A 263 -12.80 18.24 -0.16
CA LYS A 263 -11.42 18.36 0.34
C LYS A 263 -10.70 19.61 -0.17
N GLY A 264 -11.06 20.07 -1.37
CA GLY A 264 -10.48 21.26 -1.99
C GLY A 264 -10.77 22.56 -1.24
N ILE A 265 -11.74 22.56 -0.32
CA ILE A 265 -12.00 23.70 0.58
C ILE A 265 -10.78 23.93 1.50
N ASP A 266 -10.21 22.86 2.04
CA ASP A 266 -9.08 22.93 2.97
C ASP A 266 -7.72 22.74 2.28
N ALA A 267 -7.68 21.93 1.21
CA ALA A 267 -6.45 21.55 0.50
C ALA A 267 -6.56 21.72 -1.03
N PRO A 268 -6.71 22.97 -1.53
CA PRO A 268 -7.13 23.26 -2.90
C PRO A 268 -6.18 22.71 -3.97
N TYR A 269 -4.87 22.82 -3.78
CA TYR A 269 -3.89 22.45 -4.81
C TYR A 269 -3.86 20.94 -5.10
N LYS A 270 -3.84 20.09 -4.06
CA LYS A 270 -3.84 18.63 -4.23
C LYS A 270 -5.16 18.15 -4.81
N SER A 271 -6.27 18.69 -4.33
CA SER A 271 -7.59 18.36 -4.83
C SER A 271 -7.76 18.78 -6.29
N LEU A 272 -7.26 19.95 -6.69
CA LEU A 272 -7.28 20.37 -8.09
C LEU A 272 -6.48 19.42 -8.98
N LEU A 273 -5.25 19.05 -8.60
CA LEU A 273 -4.45 18.07 -9.36
C LEU A 273 -5.18 16.72 -9.49
N LYS A 274 -5.81 16.24 -8.41
CA LYS A 274 -6.59 15.00 -8.45
C LYS A 274 -7.84 15.11 -9.33
N LEU A 275 -8.53 16.25 -9.31
CA LEU A 275 -9.68 16.51 -10.19
C LEU A 275 -9.28 16.56 -11.66
N MET A 276 -8.18 17.24 -11.99
CA MET A 276 -7.66 17.30 -13.36
C MET A 276 -7.18 15.93 -13.85
N LEU A 277 -6.54 15.14 -12.98
CA LEU A 277 -6.19 13.75 -13.29
C LEU A 277 -7.45 12.91 -13.58
N LEU A 278 -8.48 13.09 -12.75
CA LEU A 278 -9.75 12.38 -12.89
C LEU A 278 -10.44 12.74 -14.21
N GLU A 279 -10.40 14.01 -14.62
CA GLU A 279 -10.90 14.47 -15.92
C GLU A 279 -10.12 13.86 -17.09
N ALA A 280 -8.79 13.80 -17.00
CA ALA A 280 -7.96 13.14 -18.00
C ALA A 280 -8.29 11.64 -18.12
N TYR A 281 -8.48 10.94 -16.99
CA TYR A 281 -8.94 9.55 -16.99
C TYR A 281 -10.35 9.40 -17.56
N ALA A 282 -11.27 10.31 -17.26
CA ALA A 282 -12.63 10.29 -17.82
C ALA A 282 -12.62 10.46 -19.35
N ALA A 283 -11.70 11.27 -19.91
CA ALA A 283 -11.55 11.44 -21.35
C ALA A 283 -11.08 10.15 -22.08
N GLU A 284 -10.37 9.26 -21.37
CA GLU A 284 -9.90 7.98 -21.90
C GLU A 284 -10.91 6.83 -21.67
N TYR A 285 -11.98 7.06 -20.90
CA TYR A 285 -12.97 6.03 -20.57
C TYR A 285 -13.66 5.46 -21.83
N PRO A 286 -13.84 4.13 -21.95
CA PRO A 286 -13.58 3.09 -20.94
C PRO A 286 -12.16 2.49 -20.97
N LYS A 287 -11.26 2.97 -21.84
CA LYS A 287 -9.92 2.40 -22.05
C LYS A 287 -8.84 3.30 -21.45
N ILE A 288 -8.91 3.47 -20.14
CA ILE A 288 -8.01 4.33 -19.37
C ILE A 288 -6.61 3.72 -19.34
N ASP A 289 -5.59 4.50 -19.67
CA ASP A 289 -4.20 4.12 -19.41
C ASP A 289 -3.81 4.62 -18.01
N TRP A 290 -3.86 3.76 -17.00
CA TRP A 290 -3.62 4.14 -15.61
C TRP A 290 -2.17 4.57 -15.36
N LEU A 291 -1.95 5.64 -14.59
CA LEU A 291 -0.60 6.08 -14.22
C LEU A 291 0.18 5.01 -13.44
N CYS A 292 -0.48 4.23 -12.57
CA CYS A 292 0.18 3.11 -11.92
C CYS A 292 0.76 2.11 -12.94
N LEU A 293 0.13 1.93 -14.12
CA LEU A 293 0.64 1.07 -15.18
C LEU A 293 1.83 1.68 -15.91
N GLU A 294 1.94 3.02 -15.99
CA GLU A 294 3.17 3.68 -16.46
C GLU A 294 4.35 3.31 -15.56
N THR A 295 4.19 3.43 -14.23
CA THR A 295 5.20 2.99 -13.25
C THR A 295 5.50 1.49 -13.38
N LYS A 296 4.47 0.67 -13.60
CA LYS A 296 4.63 -0.77 -13.77
C LYS A 296 5.47 -1.10 -15.00
N ARG A 297 5.16 -0.51 -16.16
CA ARG A 297 5.91 -0.68 -17.42
C ARG A 297 7.36 -0.25 -17.26
N ALA A 298 7.59 0.88 -16.60
CA ALA A 298 8.93 1.36 -16.26
C ALA A 298 9.74 0.32 -15.46
N VAL A 299 9.19 -0.21 -14.36
CA VAL A 299 9.85 -1.25 -13.54
C VAL A 299 10.14 -2.53 -14.34
N TYR A 300 9.22 -2.92 -15.22
CA TYR A 300 9.33 -4.11 -16.06
C TYR A 300 10.40 -3.97 -17.15
N SER A 301 10.45 -2.82 -17.83
CA SER A 301 11.44 -2.51 -18.88
C SER A 301 12.87 -2.73 -18.37
N GLY A 302 13.11 -2.41 -17.10
CA GLY A 302 14.41 -2.59 -16.47
C GLY A 302 15.48 -1.61 -16.90
N GLU A 303 15.06 -0.52 -17.54
CA GLU A 303 15.91 0.63 -17.80
C GLU A 303 16.34 1.27 -16.46
N ASP A 304 17.51 1.91 -16.45
CA ASP A 304 18.01 2.70 -15.32
C ASP A 304 17.19 3.99 -15.21
N ILE A 305 15.92 3.86 -14.82
CA ILE A 305 15.02 4.98 -14.66
C ILE A 305 15.36 5.66 -13.34
N ALA A 306 15.60 6.97 -13.38
CA ALA A 306 15.84 7.73 -12.16
C ALA A 306 14.57 7.64 -11.29
N PRO A 307 14.68 7.32 -10.00
CA PRO A 307 13.52 7.24 -9.10
C PRO A 307 12.67 8.52 -9.06
N ASP A 308 13.27 9.65 -9.44
CA ASP A 308 12.68 10.99 -9.48
C ASP A 308 11.74 11.14 -10.68
N ASP A 309 12.02 10.45 -11.79
CA ASP A 309 11.19 10.44 -13.00
C ASP A 309 9.90 9.62 -12.81
N LEU A 310 9.89 8.74 -11.80
CA LEU A 310 8.71 7.95 -11.39
C LEU A 310 8.01 8.53 -10.16
N ASP A 311 8.27 9.80 -9.83
CA ASP A 311 7.54 10.45 -8.74
C ASP A 311 6.04 10.48 -9.04
N PRO A 312 5.18 9.98 -8.12
CA PRO A 312 3.74 9.89 -8.38
C PRO A 312 3.05 11.21 -8.73
N TYR A 313 3.57 12.36 -8.30
CA TYR A 313 3.01 13.68 -8.60
C TYR A 313 3.61 14.27 -9.88
N LEU A 314 4.85 13.91 -10.24
CA LEU A 314 5.39 14.23 -11.56
C LEU A 314 4.57 13.53 -12.65
N LEU A 315 4.28 12.23 -12.49
CA LEU A 315 3.44 11.47 -13.41
C LEU A 315 2.04 12.09 -13.57
N ILE A 316 1.45 12.60 -12.47
CA ILE A 316 0.18 13.35 -12.54
C ILE A 316 0.34 14.61 -13.39
N LEU A 317 1.37 15.41 -13.11
CA LEU A 317 1.61 16.66 -13.82
C LEU A 317 1.82 16.43 -15.32
N ASP A 318 2.61 15.41 -15.69
CA ASP A 318 2.87 15.05 -17.08
C ASP A 318 1.62 14.57 -17.81
N ARG A 319 0.76 13.78 -17.12
CA ARG A 319 -0.53 13.36 -17.69
C ARG A 319 -1.46 14.55 -17.92
N ILE A 320 -1.62 15.43 -16.94
CA ILE A 320 -2.46 16.62 -17.06
C ILE A 320 -1.93 17.53 -18.17
N THR A 321 -0.61 17.72 -18.25
CA THR A 321 0.01 18.56 -19.29
C THR A 321 -0.27 18.00 -20.69
N ARG A 322 -0.12 16.68 -20.88
CA ARG A 322 -0.48 16.01 -22.14
C ARG A 322 -1.96 16.14 -22.48
N TYR A 323 -2.84 16.04 -21.49
CA TYR A 323 -4.28 16.17 -21.67
C TYR A 323 -4.72 17.59 -22.09
N LEU A 324 -4.06 18.63 -21.57
CA LEU A 324 -4.40 20.03 -21.85
C LEU A 324 -3.73 20.61 -23.11
N SER A 325 -2.83 19.87 -23.75
CA SER A 325 -2.09 20.31 -24.95
C SER A 325 -2.87 20.02 -26.23
#